data_AF-G9MRK2-F1
#
_entry.id   AF-G9MRK2-F1
#
_cell.length_a   1.000
_cell.length_b   1.000
_cell.length_c   1.000
_cell.angle_alpha   90.00
_cell.angle_beta   90.00
_cell.angle_gamma   90.00
#
_symmetry.space_group_name_H-M   'P 1'
#
loop_
_entity.id
_entity.type
_entity.pdbx_description
1 polymer ?
#
loop_
_entity_poly.entity_id
_entity_poly.type
_entity_poly.pdbx_seq_one_letter_code
_entity_poly.pdbx_strand_id
1 'polypeptide(L)'
;MEAHTQQFGRQRCETERSLHEITEYFWHKESDVNASLHYVDSVFDREVECRRPDWTTTCYMLERVYNYREKMIEQLTNLVVAWCIAMEELANDKSNSQWKDAIEHKMRERIVLTLRKPKDIPLPSITFSDSTNGFDLHIPITKMRSDAKIYVPMFKAMLLLAFTRNDGCLVISYLVTSRTGGSTRAPPQDIHQEEKETENKKEKGKEK
;
A
#
# COMPACT_ATOMS: atom_id res chain seq x y z
N MET A 1 53.80 9.96 -38.31
CA MET A 1 52.92 11.16 -38.37
C MET A 1 51.71 10.77 -39.20
N GLU A 2 50.45 10.80 -38.78
CA GLU A 2 49.72 10.96 -37.52
C GLU A 2 48.37 10.26 -37.79
N ALA A 3 47.81 9.60 -36.79
CA ALA A 3 46.53 8.92 -36.89
C ALA A 3 45.39 9.93 -36.64
N HIS A 4 44.47 10.09 -37.59
CA HIS A 4 43.21 10.81 -37.37
C HIS A 4 42.11 9.83 -36.98
N THR A 5 41.98 9.59 -35.68
CA THR A 5 40.79 9.00 -35.05
C THR A 5 39.74 10.11 -34.90
N GLN A 6 38.73 10.14 -35.78
CA GLN A 6 37.52 10.93 -35.53
C GLN A 6 36.54 10.11 -34.68
N GLN A 7 36.51 10.41 -33.37
CA GLN A 7 35.44 10.01 -32.48
C GLN A 7 34.21 10.89 -32.77
N PHE A 8 33.18 10.33 -33.39
CA PHE A 8 31.83 10.90 -33.36
C PHE A 8 31.09 10.40 -32.11
N GLY A 9 31.40 11.02 -30.98
CA GLY A 9 30.56 10.97 -29.78
C GLY A 9 29.62 12.17 -29.79
N ARG A 10 28.39 12.00 -30.30
CA ARG A 10 27.25 12.86 -29.91
C ARG A 10 26.19 11.97 -29.30
N GLN A 11 26.37 11.68 -28.01
CA GLN A 11 25.30 11.21 -27.15
C GLN A 11 24.19 12.27 -27.12
N ARG A 12 22.95 11.77 -27.11
CA ARG A 12 21.70 12.52 -27.17
C ARG A 12 21.66 13.64 -26.11
N CYS A 13 21.31 14.85 -26.54
CA CYS A 13 20.71 15.83 -25.63
C CYS A 13 19.28 15.35 -25.31
N GLU A 14 19.12 14.60 -24.23
CA GLU A 14 17.81 14.50 -23.57
C GLU A 14 17.64 15.79 -22.77
N THR A 15 16.64 16.60 -23.14
CA THR A 15 16.27 17.80 -22.40
C THR A 15 15.77 17.35 -21.03
N GLU A 16 16.59 17.47 -19.99
CA GLU A 16 16.17 17.19 -18.62
C GLU A 16 15.02 18.13 -18.26
N ARG A 17 13.80 17.60 -18.17
CA ARG A 17 12.65 18.34 -17.64
C ARG A 17 12.97 18.77 -16.21
N SER A 18 12.64 20.01 -15.88
CA SER A 18 12.79 20.52 -14.51
C SER A 18 11.93 19.73 -13.54
N LEU A 19 12.33 19.70 -12.27
CA LEU A 19 11.55 19.04 -11.22
C LEU A 19 10.11 19.54 -11.18
N HIS A 20 9.92 20.86 -11.36
CA HIS A 20 8.60 21.48 -11.40
C HIS A 20 7.74 20.91 -12.53
N GLU A 21 8.26 20.88 -13.77
CA GLU A 21 7.53 20.34 -14.93
C GLU A 21 7.15 18.87 -14.75
N ILE A 22 8.06 18.07 -14.20
CA ILE A 22 7.77 16.65 -13.93
C ILE A 22 6.66 16.53 -12.88
N THR A 23 6.75 17.27 -11.78
CA THR A 23 5.73 17.20 -10.72
C THR A 23 4.37 17.71 -11.21
N GLU A 24 4.32 18.79 -11.99
CA GLU A 24 3.06 19.28 -12.54
C GLU A 24 2.48 18.30 -13.57
N TYR A 25 3.30 17.63 -14.36
CA TYR A 25 2.83 16.60 -15.29
C TYR A 25 2.05 15.48 -14.57
N PHE A 26 2.54 14.95 -13.45
CA PHE A 26 1.82 13.87 -12.75
C PHE A 26 0.66 14.34 -11.88
N TRP A 27 0.59 15.63 -11.56
CA TRP A 27 -0.38 16.20 -10.62
C TRP A 27 -1.30 17.26 -11.23
N HIS A 28 -1.27 17.43 -12.55
CA HIS A 28 -2.18 18.31 -13.27
C HIS A 28 -3.63 17.81 -13.14
N LYS A 29 -4.60 18.70 -13.33
CA LYS A 29 -6.04 18.41 -13.14
C LYS A 29 -6.53 17.13 -13.84
N GLU A 30 -6.05 16.86 -15.05
CA GLU A 30 -6.46 15.70 -15.86
C GLU A 30 -5.65 14.42 -15.58
N SER A 31 -4.81 14.39 -14.53
CA SER A 31 -3.90 13.27 -14.29
C SER A 31 -4.63 12.11 -13.62
N ASP A 32 -4.11 10.89 -13.79
CA ASP A 32 -4.66 9.68 -13.17
C ASP A 32 -4.76 9.80 -11.64
N VAL A 33 -3.83 10.55 -11.03
CA VAL A 33 -3.86 10.83 -9.58
C VAL A 33 -5.09 11.65 -9.22
N ASN A 34 -5.34 12.76 -9.91
CA ASN A 34 -6.49 13.61 -9.61
C ASN A 34 -7.82 12.92 -9.96
N ALA A 35 -7.86 12.14 -11.04
CA ALA A 35 -9.02 11.30 -11.35
C ALA A 35 -9.31 10.30 -10.21
N SER A 36 -8.27 9.65 -9.68
CA SER A 36 -8.39 8.69 -8.58
C SER A 36 -8.79 9.36 -7.26
N LEU A 37 -8.26 10.54 -6.96
CA LEU A 37 -8.64 11.32 -5.77
C LEU A 37 -10.11 11.76 -5.86
N HIS A 38 -10.53 12.30 -7.00
CA HIS A 38 -11.93 12.68 -7.23
C HIS A 38 -12.90 11.50 -7.17
N TYR A 39 -12.46 10.30 -7.56
CA TYR A 39 -13.29 9.13 -7.37
C TYR A 39 -13.52 8.84 -5.88
N VAL A 40 -12.46 8.89 -5.06
CA VAL A 40 -12.59 8.77 -3.61
C VAL A 40 -13.48 9.88 -3.05
N ASP A 41 -13.38 11.12 -3.55
CA ASP A 41 -14.28 12.21 -3.14
C ASP A 41 -15.75 11.80 -3.27
N SER A 42 -16.10 11.23 -4.43
CA SER A 42 -17.47 10.83 -4.75
C SER A 42 -17.97 9.65 -3.93
N VAL A 43 -17.08 8.73 -3.56
CA VAL A 43 -17.43 7.53 -2.78
C VAL A 43 -17.77 7.88 -1.33
N PHE A 44 -17.06 8.84 -0.74
CA PHE A 44 -17.23 9.26 0.64
C PHE A 44 -18.04 10.56 0.81
N ASP A 45 -18.41 11.22 -0.29
CA ASP A 45 -19.06 12.54 -0.28
C ASP A 45 -18.26 13.57 0.55
N ARG A 46 -16.94 13.56 0.38
CA ARG A 46 -15.99 14.40 1.12
C ARG A 46 -14.85 14.83 0.22
N GLU A 47 -14.30 16.02 0.45
CA GLU A 47 -13.08 16.44 -0.23
C GLU A 47 -11.89 15.59 0.22
N VAL A 48 -11.09 15.08 -0.72
CA VAL A 48 -9.85 14.37 -0.48
C VAL A 48 -8.67 15.30 -0.75
N GLU A 49 -7.99 15.68 0.32
CA GLU A 49 -6.80 16.52 0.26
C GLU A 49 -5.54 15.64 0.24
N CYS A 50 -4.78 15.68 -0.85
CA CYS A 50 -3.49 15.00 -0.94
C CYS A 50 -2.32 15.98 -0.73
N ARG A 51 -1.72 15.95 0.46
CA ARG A 51 -0.55 16.76 0.82
C ARG A 51 0.72 16.16 0.23
N ARG A 52 1.26 16.86 -0.76
CA ARG A 52 2.49 16.51 -1.48
C ARG A 52 3.71 16.65 -0.56
N PRO A 53 4.76 15.82 -0.73
CA PRO A 53 5.98 15.99 0.02
C PRO A 53 6.77 17.18 -0.54
N ASP A 54 7.79 17.63 0.20
CA ASP A 54 8.83 18.48 -0.39
C ASP A 54 9.57 17.67 -1.46
N TRP A 55 9.28 17.97 -2.73
CA TRP A 55 9.86 17.28 -3.88
C TRP A 55 11.37 17.45 -3.97
N THR A 56 11.93 18.58 -3.54
CA THR A 56 13.38 18.83 -3.57
C THR A 56 14.07 17.89 -2.61
N THR A 57 13.61 17.87 -1.35
CA THR A 57 14.15 16.96 -0.32
C THR A 57 13.90 15.50 -0.67
N THR A 58 12.71 15.16 -1.16
CA THR A 58 12.33 13.79 -1.51
C THR A 58 13.15 13.24 -2.68
N CYS A 59 13.31 14.03 -3.75
CA CYS A 59 14.17 13.68 -4.88
C CYS A 59 15.59 13.42 -4.40
N TYR A 60 16.16 14.33 -3.60
CA TYR A 60 17.52 14.17 -3.08
C TYR A 60 17.71 12.86 -2.30
N MET A 61 16.75 12.49 -1.44
CA MET A 61 16.84 11.27 -0.64
C MET A 61 16.73 9.99 -1.49
N LEU A 62 15.98 10.04 -2.60
CA LEU A 62 15.66 8.87 -3.43
C LEU A 62 16.46 8.80 -4.73
N GLU A 63 17.22 9.85 -5.08
CA GLU A 63 18.03 9.93 -6.31
C GLU A 63 19.00 8.75 -6.42
N ARG A 64 19.59 8.35 -5.29
CA ARG A 64 20.52 7.20 -5.19
C ARG A 64 19.85 5.84 -5.46
N VAL A 65 18.53 5.76 -5.40
CA VAL A 65 17.75 4.52 -5.52
C VAL A 65 17.13 4.40 -6.92
N TYR A 66 16.61 5.50 -7.45
CA TYR A 66 15.86 5.50 -8.71
C TYR A 66 16.68 5.93 -9.92
N ASN A 67 17.81 6.60 -9.73
CA ASN A 67 18.70 7.16 -10.75
C ASN A 67 18.02 8.14 -11.75
N TYR A 68 16.71 8.32 -11.69
CA TYR A 68 15.93 9.13 -12.60
C TYR A 68 14.68 9.69 -11.89
N ARG A 69 14.57 11.03 -11.85
CA ARG A 69 13.56 11.75 -11.05
C ARG A 69 12.13 11.50 -11.52
N GLU A 70 11.91 11.47 -12.82
CA GLU A 70 10.57 11.24 -13.38
C GLU A 70 10.04 9.84 -13.06
N LYS A 71 10.87 8.80 -13.18
CA LYS A 71 10.51 7.45 -12.72
C LYS A 71 10.20 7.41 -11.23
N MET A 72 10.94 8.14 -10.41
CA MET A 72 10.67 8.21 -8.98
C MET A 72 9.31 8.86 -8.70
N ILE A 73 9.02 10.01 -9.33
CA ILE A 73 7.75 10.73 -9.16
C ILE A 73 6.58 9.88 -9.65
N GLU A 74 6.72 9.23 -10.81
CA GLU A 74 5.76 8.26 -11.35
C GLU A 74 5.45 7.14 -10.36
N GLN A 75 6.46 6.58 -9.69
CA GLN A 75 6.25 5.52 -8.71
C GLN A 75 5.53 6.02 -7.46
N LEU A 76 5.83 7.24 -7.01
CA LEU A 76 5.14 7.86 -5.88
C LEU A 76 3.68 8.18 -6.21
N THR A 77 3.40 8.67 -7.42
CA THR A 77 2.03 8.91 -7.87
C THR A 77 1.25 7.61 -8.01
N ASN A 78 1.89 6.55 -8.49
CA ASN A 78 1.25 5.22 -8.56
C ASN A 78 0.91 4.65 -7.17
N LEU A 79 1.67 4.96 -6.12
CA LEU A 79 1.27 4.61 -4.75
C LEU A 79 0.02 5.36 -4.29
N VAL A 80 -0.12 6.63 -4.66
CA VAL A 80 -1.33 7.41 -4.33
C VAL A 80 -2.55 6.79 -5.03
N VAL A 81 -2.41 6.44 -6.31
CA VAL A 81 -3.45 5.72 -7.06
C VAL A 81 -3.80 4.38 -6.39
N ALA A 82 -2.79 3.59 -5.99
CA ALA A 82 -3.02 2.33 -5.28
C ALA A 82 -3.75 2.52 -3.93
N TRP A 83 -3.47 3.62 -3.23
CA TRP A 83 -4.20 3.99 -2.02
C TRP A 83 -5.66 4.36 -2.32
N CYS A 84 -5.91 5.13 -3.37
CA CYS A 84 -7.27 5.47 -3.81
C CYS A 84 -8.09 4.22 -4.15
N ILE A 85 -7.50 3.29 -4.92
CA ILE A 85 -8.14 2.01 -5.27
C ILE A 85 -8.45 1.21 -4.00
N ALA A 86 -7.53 1.17 -3.03
CA ALA A 86 -7.77 0.47 -1.76
C ALA A 86 -8.93 1.09 -0.97
N MET A 87 -9.03 2.42 -0.91
CA MET A 87 -10.14 3.14 -0.28
C MET A 87 -11.48 2.84 -0.96
N GLU A 88 -11.52 2.91 -2.29
CA GLU A 88 -12.69 2.58 -3.10
C GLU A 88 -13.15 1.14 -2.87
N GLU A 89 -12.24 0.17 -3.01
CA GLU A 89 -12.59 -1.24 -2.89
C GLU A 89 -13.11 -1.58 -1.50
N LEU A 90 -12.60 -0.93 -0.45
CA LEU A 90 -13.11 -1.10 0.91
C LEU A 90 -14.48 -0.45 1.12
N ALA A 91 -14.70 0.74 0.57
CA ALA A 91 -15.98 1.44 0.69
C ALA A 91 -17.12 0.72 -0.04
N ASN A 92 -16.81 0.04 -1.15
CA ASN A 92 -17.77 -0.74 -1.93
C ASN A 92 -17.95 -2.18 -1.43
N ASP A 93 -17.11 -2.63 -0.51
CA ASP A 93 -17.21 -3.96 0.09
C ASP A 93 -18.28 -3.99 1.19
N LYS A 94 -19.40 -4.65 0.87
CA LYS A 94 -20.53 -4.80 1.80
C LYS A 94 -20.17 -5.50 3.11
N SER A 95 -19.12 -6.33 3.13
CA SER A 95 -18.66 -6.99 4.35
C SER A 95 -17.94 -6.02 5.31
N ASN A 96 -17.51 -4.86 4.80
CA ASN A 96 -16.77 -3.83 5.52
C ASN A 96 -17.57 -2.52 5.63
N SER A 97 -18.90 -2.56 5.58
CA SER A 97 -19.75 -1.36 5.63
C SER A 97 -19.47 -0.47 6.86
N GLN A 98 -19.21 -1.07 8.02
CA GLN A 98 -18.87 -0.35 9.25
C GLN A 98 -17.58 0.46 9.14
N TRP A 99 -16.64 0.04 8.28
CA TRP A 99 -15.39 0.77 8.08
C TRP A 99 -15.65 2.09 7.35
N LYS A 100 -16.53 2.11 6.34
CA LYS A 100 -16.91 3.34 5.66
C LYS A 100 -17.53 4.35 6.64
N ASP A 101 -18.48 3.89 7.46
CA ASP A 101 -19.11 4.73 8.48
C ASP A 101 -18.08 5.27 9.49
N ALA A 102 -17.10 4.46 9.88
CA ALA A 102 -16.04 4.88 10.80
C ALA A 102 -15.12 5.94 10.20
N ILE A 103 -14.80 5.83 8.90
CA ILE A 103 -14.04 6.84 8.15
C ILE A 103 -14.81 8.15 8.12
N GLU A 104 -16.07 8.12 7.69
CA GLU A 104 -16.93 9.31 7.60
C GLU A 104 -17.14 9.98 8.96
N HIS A 105 -17.21 9.19 10.04
CA HIS A 105 -17.32 9.72 11.39
C HIS A 105 -16.03 10.38 11.89
N LYS A 106 -14.87 9.76 11.63
CA LYS A 106 -13.55 10.25 12.09
C LYS A 106 -13.05 11.43 11.24
N MET A 107 -13.33 11.40 9.94
CA MET A 107 -12.91 12.40 8.95
C MET A 107 -14.12 13.23 8.47
N ARG A 108 -14.67 14.03 9.39
CA ARG A 108 -15.97 14.71 9.17
C ARG A 108 -15.97 15.71 8.01
N GLU A 109 -14.90 16.46 7.82
CA GLU A 109 -14.85 17.56 6.84
C GLU A 109 -14.18 17.14 5.53
N ARG A 110 -13.05 16.45 5.64
CA ARG A 110 -12.19 16.08 4.52
C ARG A 110 -11.40 14.81 4.83
N ILE A 111 -11.06 14.04 3.82
CA ILE A 111 -10.12 12.92 3.91
C ILE A 111 -8.74 13.43 3.54
N VAL A 112 -7.78 13.39 4.48
CA VAL A 112 -6.41 13.87 4.22
C VAL A 112 -5.48 12.68 3.97
N LEU A 113 -4.73 12.70 2.87
CA LEU A 113 -3.57 11.85 2.64
C LEU A 113 -2.29 12.70 2.66
N THR A 114 -1.30 12.31 3.45
CA THR A 114 0.00 13.00 3.54
C THR A 114 1.12 12.09 3.10
N LEU A 115 1.83 12.48 2.04
CA LEU A 115 3.04 11.78 1.62
C LEU A 115 4.19 12.19 2.54
N ARG A 116 4.70 11.23 3.32
CA ARG A 116 5.76 11.49 4.30
C ARG A 116 7.13 11.47 3.65
N LYS A 117 8.09 12.15 4.28
CA LYS A 117 9.50 12.08 3.87
C LYS A 117 9.95 10.61 3.79
N PRO A 118 10.79 10.25 2.80
CA PRO A 118 11.30 8.89 2.68
C PRO A 118 11.98 8.42 3.96
N LYS A 119 11.79 7.15 4.30
CA LYS A 119 12.39 6.49 5.48
C LYS A 119 12.98 5.14 5.10
N ASP A 120 13.93 4.67 5.91
CA ASP A 120 14.49 3.33 5.78
C ASP A 120 13.49 2.28 6.29
N ILE A 121 12.54 1.94 5.42
CA ILE A 121 11.52 0.90 5.63
C ILE A 121 11.47 0.01 4.39
N PRO A 122 11.14 -1.29 4.53
CA PRO A 122 11.24 -2.24 3.42
C PRO A 122 10.16 -2.06 2.35
N LEU A 123 8.99 -1.56 2.73
CA LEU A 123 7.81 -1.46 1.89
C LEU A 123 7.06 -0.15 2.17
N PRO A 124 6.33 0.39 1.18
CA PRO A 124 5.41 1.49 1.42
C PRO A 124 4.33 1.07 2.42
N SER A 125 3.88 1.99 3.25
CA SER A 125 2.87 1.70 4.28
C SER A 125 1.97 2.88 4.55
N ILE A 126 0.76 2.59 5.02
CA ILE A 126 -0.26 3.57 5.39
C ILE A 126 -0.50 3.47 6.89
N THR A 127 -0.55 4.62 7.57
CA THR A 127 -0.98 4.72 8.97
C THR A 127 -1.93 5.88 9.14
N PHE A 128 -2.91 5.77 10.04
CA PHE A 128 -3.68 6.94 10.45
C PHE A 128 -2.87 7.77 11.46
N SER A 129 -2.91 9.10 11.31
CA SER A 129 -2.28 10.07 12.19
C SER A 129 -3.35 10.98 12.78
N ASP A 130 -3.53 10.90 14.10
CA ASP A 130 -4.47 11.76 14.82
C ASP A 130 -4.03 13.24 14.74
N SER A 131 -2.73 13.51 14.64
CA SER A 131 -2.18 14.87 14.54
C SER A 131 -2.56 15.60 13.26
N THR A 132 -2.69 14.86 12.16
CA THR A 132 -3.09 15.40 10.84
C THR A 132 -4.55 15.10 10.53
N ASN A 133 -5.25 14.39 11.43
CA ASN A 133 -6.56 13.79 11.22
C ASN A 133 -6.69 13.12 9.83
N GLY A 134 -5.69 12.31 9.49
CA GLY A 134 -5.47 11.86 8.11
C GLY A 134 -4.64 10.60 8.02
N PHE A 135 -4.44 10.12 6.80
CA PHE A 135 -3.53 9.03 6.49
C PHE A 135 -2.14 9.56 6.15
N ASP A 136 -1.12 8.91 6.70
CA ASP A 136 0.27 9.10 6.34
C ASP A 136 0.70 7.95 5.43
N LEU A 137 1.13 8.27 4.21
CA LEU A 137 1.81 7.34 3.31
C LEU A 137 3.32 7.43 3.53
N HIS A 138 3.90 6.40 4.14
CA HIS A 138 5.34 6.30 4.37
C HIS A 138 6.02 5.74 3.12
N ILE A 139 6.99 6.49 2.62
CA ILE A 139 7.72 6.18 1.40
C ILE A 139 9.03 5.47 1.78
N PRO A 140 9.34 4.29 1.21
CA PRO A 140 10.58 3.60 1.49
C PRO A 140 11.76 4.21 0.71
N ILE A 141 12.95 4.22 1.31
CA ILE A 141 14.23 4.47 0.61
C ILE A 141 14.70 3.15 -0.04
N THR A 142 13.84 2.59 -0.88
CA THR A 142 14.16 1.38 -1.67
C THR A 142 13.42 1.42 -2.99
N LYS A 143 13.89 0.63 -3.96
CA LYS A 143 13.28 0.61 -5.29
C LYS A 143 11.95 -0.12 -5.22
N MET A 144 10.88 0.65 -5.29
CA MET A 144 9.52 0.15 -5.43
C MET A 144 9.33 -0.52 -6.79
N ARG A 145 8.48 -1.54 -6.80
CA ARG A 145 8.04 -2.21 -8.03
C ARG A 145 7.16 -1.28 -8.86
N SER A 146 7.34 -1.37 -10.18
CA SER A 146 6.70 -0.49 -11.16
C SER A 146 5.18 -0.59 -11.20
N ASP A 147 4.65 -1.79 -11.01
CA ASP A 147 3.21 -2.02 -10.90
C ASP A 147 2.76 -1.75 -9.46
N ALA A 148 2.15 -0.60 -9.22
CA ALA A 148 1.67 -0.24 -7.90
C ALA A 148 0.39 -0.99 -7.47
N LYS A 149 -0.32 -1.65 -8.40
CA LYS A 149 -1.53 -2.42 -8.05
C LYS A 149 -1.22 -3.56 -7.08
N ILE A 150 0.02 -4.03 -7.06
CA ILE A 150 0.49 -5.03 -6.09
C ILE A 150 0.36 -4.56 -4.63
N TYR A 151 0.34 -3.24 -4.38
CA TYR A 151 0.25 -2.68 -3.03
C TYR A 151 -1.19 -2.52 -2.57
N VAL A 152 -2.19 -2.63 -3.46
CA VAL A 152 -3.61 -2.46 -3.13
C VAL A 152 -4.03 -3.41 -2.00
N PRO A 153 -3.79 -4.75 -2.06
CA PRO A 153 -4.19 -5.64 -0.97
C PRO A 153 -3.53 -5.28 0.37
N MET A 154 -2.28 -4.82 0.33
CA MET A 154 -1.51 -4.41 1.51
C MET A 154 -2.10 -3.13 2.12
N PHE A 155 -2.41 -2.14 1.30
CA PHE A 155 -3.04 -0.90 1.76
C PHE A 155 -4.43 -1.13 2.33
N LYS A 156 -5.25 -2.01 1.73
CA LYS A 156 -6.55 -2.40 2.30
C LYS A 156 -6.40 -2.95 3.72
N ALA A 157 -5.45 -3.88 3.92
CA ALA A 157 -5.20 -4.44 5.24
C ALA A 157 -4.77 -3.36 6.25
N MET A 158 -3.89 -2.44 5.86
CA MET A 158 -3.44 -1.33 6.73
C MET A 158 -4.56 -0.33 7.05
N LEU A 159 -5.42 -0.02 6.07
CA LEU A 159 -6.58 0.86 6.24
C LEU A 159 -7.62 0.27 7.19
N LEU A 160 -7.87 -1.04 7.13
CA LEU A 160 -8.72 -1.72 8.10
C LEU A 160 -8.10 -1.66 9.51
N LEU A 161 -6.80 -1.95 9.62
CA LEU A 161 -6.07 -1.90 10.91
C LEU A 161 -6.07 -0.52 11.57
N ALA A 162 -6.10 0.54 10.76
CA ALA A 162 -6.12 1.92 11.27
C ALA A 162 -7.39 2.25 12.07
N PHE A 163 -8.47 1.48 11.89
CA PHE A 163 -9.77 1.72 12.53
C PHE A 163 -10.25 0.56 13.41
N THR A 164 -9.55 -0.59 13.42
CA THR A 164 -9.84 -1.70 14.35
C THR A 164 -9.23 -1.51 15.74
N ARG A 165 -8.41 -0.47 15.94
CA ARG A 165 -7.71 -0.26 17.22
C ARG A 165 -8.42 0.66 18.19
N ASN A 166 -9.20 0.02 19.06
CA ASN A 166 -9.23 0.39 20.46
C ASN A 166 -8.21 -0.40 21.33
N ASP A 167 -7.42 -1.33 20.76
CA ASP A 167 -6.39 -2.08 21.52
C ASP A 167 -5.07 -2.30 20.72
N GLY A 168 -4.02 -1.56 21.12
CA GLY A 168 -2.59 -1.90 21.05
C GLY A 168 -1.95 -2.43 19.75
N CYS A 169 -1.21 -1.56 19.03
CA CYS A 169 0.11 -1.85 18.42
C CYS A 169 0.43 -3.17 17.65
N LEU A 170 0.29 -3.28 16.32
CA LEU A 170 0.74 -4.40 15.46
C LEU A 170 0.90 -3.82 14.07
N VAL A 171 2.14 -3.50 13.77
CA VAL A 171 2.65 -3.21 12.43
C VAL A 171 2.75 -4.57 11.74
N ILE A 172 1.91 -4.84 10.73
CA ILE A 172 2.02 -6.10 9.98
C ILE A 172 2.97 -5.91 8.80
N SER A 173 4.13 -6.56 8.90
CA SER A 173 5.01 -6.87 7.78
C SER A 173 4.39 -8.01 6.97
N TYR A 174 3.69 -7.72 5.88
CA TYR A 174 3.24 -8.77 4.95
C TYR A 174 4.40 -9.18 4.04
N LEU A 175 4.96 -10.36 4.29
CA LEU A 175 5.74 -11.10 3.30
C LEU A 175 4.79 -11.56 2.18
N VAL A 176 4.97 -11.02 0.99
CA VAL A 176 4.38 -11.56 -0.24
C VAL A 176 5.11 -12.87 -0.56
N THR A 177 4.61 -14.01 -0.05
CA THR A 177 4.98 -15.31 -0.62
C THR A 177 4.11 -15.55 -1.84
N SER A 178 4.64 -15.21 -3.02
CA SER A 178 4.05 -15.64 -4.28
C SER A 178 4.01 -17.17 -4.32
N ARG A 179 2.80 -17.73 -4.42
CA ARG A 179 2.59 -19.13 -4.80
C ARG A 179 3.27 -19.39 -6.15
N THR A 180 4.28 -20.24 -6.15
CA THR A 180 4.67 -20.99 -7.35
C THR A 180 4.20 -22.43 -7.19
N GLY A 181 3.26 -22.82 -8.06
CA GLY A 181 3.15 -24.15 -8.68
C GLY A 181 3.06 -25.37 -7.78
N GLY A 182 1.91 -26.04 -7.80
CA GLY A 182 1.70 -27.31 -7.12
C GLY A 182 2.56 -28.46 -7.64
N SER A 183 2.82 -29.41 -6.74
CA SER A 183 2.98 -30.81 -7.09
C SER A 183 2.48 -31.64 -5.93
N THR A 184 1.40 -32.37 -6.19
CA THR A 184 0.70 -33.28 -5.28
C THR A 184 1.61 -34.43 -4.87
N ARG A 185 1.82 -34.62 -3.56
CA ARG A 185 2.09 -35.95 -3.00
C ARG A 185 1.17 -36.18 -1.81
N ALA A 186 0.29 -37.16 -2.02
CA ALA A 186 -0.67 -37.65 -1.05
C ALA A 186 0.03 -38.21 0.21
N PRO A 187 -0.62 -38.15 1.39
CA PRO A 187 -0.21 -38.94 2.54
C PRO A 187 -0.66 -40.40 2.36
N PRO A 188 0.15 -41.40 2.78
CA PRO A 188 -0.24 -42.80 2.67
C PRO A 188 -1.30 -43.17 3.72
N GLN A 189 -2.34 -43.88 3.27
CA GLN A 189 -3.21 -44.70 4.12
C GLN A 189 -2.59 -46.09 4.27
N ASP A 190 -2.58 -46.62 5.49
CA ASP A 190 -3.01 -47.99 5.87
C ASP A 190 -2.51 -48.31 7.29
N ILE A 191 -3.38 -48.50 8.29
CA ILE A 191 -4.13 -49.72 8.73
C ILE A 191 -3.55 -50.16 10.10
N HIS A 192 -4.34 -50.07 11.17
CA HIS A 192 -4.82 -51.25 11.92
C HIS A 192 -5.75 -50.86 13.08
N GLN A 193 -6.88 -51.56 13.11
CA GLN A 193 -7.86 -51.66 14.19
C GLN A 193 -7.25 -52.33 15.43
N GLU A 194 -7.71 -51.96 16.63
CA GLU A 194 -8.19 -52.97 17.58
C GLU A 194 -9.17 -52.36 18.59
N GLU A 195 -10.24 -53.11 18.82
CA GLU A 195 -11.37 -52.83 19.69
C GLU A 195 -11.00 -52.88 21.17
N LYS A 196 -11.75 -52.17 22.02
CA LYS A 196 -12.34 -52.80 23.21
C LYS A 196 -13.46 -51.94 23.81
N GLU A 197 -14.64 -52.55 23.81
CA GLU A 197 -15.73 -52.28 24.73
C GLU A 197 -15.25 -52.25 26.19
N THR A 198 -15.85 -51.39 27.01
CA THR A 198 -16.59 -51.89 28.18
C THR A 198 -17.52 -50.80 28.75
N GLU A 199 -18.79 -51.11 28.60
CA GLU A 199 -19.95 -50.71 29.38
C GLU A 199 -19.70 -50.74 30.91
N ASN A 200 -20.12 -49.70 31.66
CA ASN A 200 -21.18 -49.81 32.69
C ASN A 200 -21.31 -48.60 33.66
N LYS A 201 -22.59 -48.21 33.81
CA LYS A 201 -23.37 -47.90 35.04
C LYS A 201 -23.00 -46.78 36.01
N LYS A 202 -24.04 -45.96 36.22
CA LYS A 202 -24.67 -45.53 37.49
C LYS A 202 -23.75 -45.09 38.63
N GLU A 203 -23.98 -43.88 39.13
CA GLU A 203 -24.74 -43.74 40.38
C GLU A 203 -25.30 -42.32 40.61
N LYS A 204 -26.57 -42.33 41.01
CA LYS A 204 -27.30 -41.26 41.67
C LYS A 204 -26.92 -41.25 43.16
N GLY A 205 -26.77 -40.07 43.74
CA GLY A 205 -27.00 -39.75 45.16
C GLY A 205 -26.97 -38.22 45.28
N LYS A 206 -28.03 -37.48 45.67
CA LYS A 206 -28.64 -37.39 47.02
C LYS A 206 -27.55 -37.40 48.10
N GLU A 207 -27.45 -36.53 49.09
CA GLU A 207 -28.32 -35.58 49.81
C GLU A 207 -27.29 -34.77 50.68
N LYS A 208 -27.41 -33.49 50.99
CA LYS A 208 -28.42 -32.77 51.79
C LYS A 208 -28.24 -31.27 51.57
#